data_AF-A0A0A8L7X7-F1
#
_entry.id   AF-A0A0A8L7X7-F1
#
_cell.length_a   1.000
_cell.length_b   1.000
_cell.length_c   1.000
_cell.angle_alpha   90.00
_cell.angle_beta   90.00
_cell.angle_gamma   90.00
#
_symmetry.space_group_name_H-M   'P 1'
#
loop_
_entity.id
_entity.type
_entity.pdbx_description
1 polymer ?
#
loop_
_entity_poly.entity_id
_entity_poly.type
_entity_poly.pdbx_seq_one_letter_code
_entity_poly.pdbx_strand_id
1 'polypeptide(L)'
;MIFRLLLFYIYGTLAVGALLNDPFTSFNFTPPIKSPEDLLDHERTLSDGEIPRYVIDHCPLIHLYTEEKYHPGDIRSFLSHFKLVTADFETVISNPLKITDLKSEYSVSGKTLSSDGLYLHTTEKFEEDPSWLRGTHPEYGTGLTKDASSIVIVVDKGNGWVDAYWFYFYPFNLGPFIMGYGPWGNHIGDWEHSLVRFYKGTPQYIWMSAHGGGASYTYNCIEKKDRWRVTSEGKFDKSEVIKRPLLFSARGTHANYASVGQHAHDVPFFFSALSDFTDRGPLWDPSLRFHGFTYDGESFYEKKGQDIGTSWLYFLGHWGNKQLKASDPRQKWCPVQWKYIDGPRGPAAKNLVRTALCQRSKWFNFWHGCPVRRMIKRGQGLDAERNDLVGDNCGIALYRIRPKWIRSLLRLITWRGAFCAVMDYFTG
;
A
#
# COMPACT_ATOMS: atom_id res chain seq x y z
N MET A 1 28.85 -10.77 -41.39
CA MET A 1 27.92 -11.58 -40.54
C MET A 1 27.42 -10.81 -39.31
N ILE A 2 28.26 -9.97 -38.67
CA ILE A 2 27.90 -9.16 -37.49
C ILE A 2 26.86 -8.06 -37.78
N PHE A 3 26.89 -7.45 -38.97
CA PHE A 3 25.93 -6.40 -39.35
C PHE A 3 24.49 -6.90 -39.57
N ARG A 4 24.29 -8.17 -39.96
CA ARG A 4 22.95 -8.76 -40.14
C ARG A 4 22.30 -9.12 -38.80
N LEU A 5 23.08 -9.47 -37.79
CA LEU A 5 22.59 -9.74 -36.43
C LEU A 5 22.09 -8.47 -35.73
N LEU A 6 22.77 -7.33 -35.92
CA LEU A 6 22.29 -6.05 -35.38
C LEU A 6 20.97 -5.59 -36.01
N LEU A 7 20.81 -5.76 -37.33
CA LEU A 7 19.57 -5.41 -38.03
C LEU A 7 18.39 -6.29 -37.60
N PHE A 8 18.60 -7.59 -37.38
CA PHE A 8 17.57 -8.47 -36.83
C PHE A 8 17.23 -8.16 -35.36
N TYR A 9 18.20 -7.68 -34.58
CA TYR A 9 17.95 -7.24 -33.20
C TYR A 9 17.11 -5.96 -33.17
N ILE A 10 17.44 -4.97 -34.00
CA ILE A 10 16.72 -3.69 -34.11
C ILE A 10 15.30 -3.89 -34.70
N TYR A 11 15.16 -4.72 -35.75
CA TYR A 11 13.84 -5.06 -36.31
C TYR A 11 13.02 -5.94 -35.37
N GLY A 12 13.65 -6.84 -34.61
CA GLY A 12 12.98 -7.66 -33.59
C GLY A 12 12.43 -6.82 -32.44
N THR A 13 13.18 -5.82 -31.98
CA THR A 13 12.71 -4.87 -30.95
C THR A 13 11.58 -3.97 -31.45
N LEU A 14 11.65 -3.52 -32.71
CA LEU A 14 10.59 -2.71 -33.33
C LEU A 14 9.31 -3.52 -33.57
N ALA A 15 9.43 -4.77 -34.02
CA ALA A 15 8.27 -5.64 -34.28
C ALA A 15 7.56 -6.08 -32.99
N VAL A 16 8.30 -6.31 -31.89
CA VAL A 16 7.69 -6.64 -30.59
C VAL A 16 7.01 -5.42 -29.95
N GLY A 17 7.59 -4.22 -30.13
CA GLY A 17 6.98 -2.97 -29.67
C GLY A 17 5.70 -2.58 -30.42
N ALA A 18 5.50 -3.04 -31.65
CA ALA A 18 4.29 -2.80 -32.45
C ALA A 18 3.18 -3.85 -32.24
N LEU A 19 3.52 -5.06 -31.79
CA LEU A 19 2.57 -6.17 -31.55
C LEU A 19 2.00 -6.18 -30.12
N LEU A 20 2.69 -5.53 -29.20
CA LEU A 20 2.15 -5.13 -27.90
C LEU A 20 1.71 -3.68 -28.09
N ASN A 21 0.48 -3.30 -27.71
CA ASN A 21 0.09 -1.89 -27.62
C ASN A 21 0.96 -1.20 -26.55
N ASP A 22 2.22 -0.94 -26.90
CA ASP A 22 3.22 -0.42 -26.01
C ASP A 22 3.11 1.11 -26.03
N PRO A 23 2.75 1.76 -24.91
CA PRO A 23 2.65 3.22 -24.86
C PRO A 23 3.98 3.92 -25.22
N PHE A 24 5.09 3.19 -25.24
CA PHE A 24 6.40 3.70 -25.68
C PHE A 24 6.58 3.79 -27.21
N THR A 25 5.65 3.27 -28.02
CA THR A 25 5.64 3.49 -29.49
C THR A 25 4.79 4.70 -29.90
N SER A 26 3.99 5.26 -28.98
CA SER A 26 3.47 6.61 -29.14
C SER A 26 4.52 7.60 -28.64
N PHE A 27 5.12 8.40 -29.53
CA PHE A 27 5.91 9.57 -29.17
C PHE A 27 5.02 10.70 -28.58
N ASN A 28 4.08 10.35 -27.69
CA ASN A 28 3.39 11.33 -26.87
C ASN A 28 4.33 11.65 -25.71
N PHE A 29 5.03 12.78 -25.84
CA PHE A 29 5.83 13.33 -24.75
C PHE A 29 4.93 13.58 -23.54
N THR A 30 4.97 12.69 -22.55
CA THR A 30 4.35 12.96 -21.26
C THR A 30 5.21 13.96 -20.51
N PRO A 31 4.64 15.09 -20.03
CA PRO A 31 5.40 16.11 -19.32
C PRO A 31 5.99 15.53 -18.01
N PRO A 32 7.06 16.15 -17.49
CA PRO A 32 7.71 15.67 -16.28
C PRO A 32 6.78 15.76 -15.05
N ILE A 33 6.92 14.79 -14.16
CA ILE A 33 6.30 14.74 -12.84
C ILE A 33 7.18 15.54 -11.89
N LYS A 34 6.60 16.45 -11.11
CA LYS A 34 7.32 17.29 -10.15
C LYS A 34 6.92 17.00 -8.72
N SER A 35 7.79 17.36 -7.78
CA SER A 35 7.41 17.48 -6.36
C SER A 35 6.41 18.62 -6.22
N PRO A 36 5.42 18.55 -5.32
CA PRO A 36 4.47 19.65 -5.14
C PRO A 36 5.13 20.97 -4.70
N GLU A 37 6.28 20.89 -4.02
CA GLU A 37 7.11 22.03 -3.60
C GLU A 37 7.78 22.76 -4.79
N ASP A 38 7.97 22.07 -5.91
CA ASP A 38 8.64 22.60 -7.11
C ASP A 38 7.65 23.16 -8.16
N LEU A 39 6.36 23.20 -7.83
CA LEU A 39 5.30 23.57 -8.77
C LEU A 39 5.18 25.08 -8.91
N LEU A 40 5.17 25.54 -10.16
CA LEU A 40 4.73 26.90 -10.50
C LEU A 40 3.19 26.96 -10.51
N ASP A 41 2.62 28.13 -10.22
CA ASP A 41 1.17 28.31 -10.12
C ASP A 41 0.40 27.83 -11.37
N HIS A 42 0.95 28.06 -12.56
CA HIS A 42 0.33 27.64 -13.83
C HIS A 42 0.45 26.14 -14.11
N GLU A 43 1.29 25.42 -13.37
CA GLU A 43 1.46 23.96 -13.50
C GLU A 43 0.50 23.19 -12.59
N ARG A 44 -0.05 23.86 -11.57
CA ARG A 44 -1.07 23.31 -10.67
C ARG A 44 -2.38 23.12 -11.41
N THR A 45 -3.02 22.00 -11.13
CA THR A 45 -4.26 21.52 -11.76
C THR A 45 -5.38 21.24 -10.76
N LEU A 46 -5.08 21.27 -9.46
CA LEU A 46 -6.03 21.05 -8.37
C LEU A 46 -6.09 22.25 -7.43
N SER A 47 -7.29 22.51 -6.91
CA SER A 47 -7.50 23.47 -5.82
C SER A 47 -7.30 22.81 -4.46
N ASP A 48 -6.99 23.61 -3.44
CA ASP A 48 -6.86 23.14 -2.06
C ASP A 48 -8.17 22.50 -1.55
N GLY A 49 -8.06 21.29 -0.98
CA GLY A 49 -9.19 20.49 -0.50
C GLY A 49 -10.03 19.86 -1.63
N GLU A 50 -9.65 20.00 -2.90
CA GLU A 50 -10.35 19.37 -4.02
C GLU A 50 -10.02 17.88 -4.11
N ILE A 51 -11.05 17.03 -4.07
CA ILE A 51 -10.93 15.59 -4.37
C ILE A 51 -11.62 15.31 -5.70
N PRO A 52 -10.87 15.16 -6.80
CA PRO A 52 -11.45 14.98 -8.12
C PRO A 52 -12.30 13.72 -8.21
N ARG A 53 -13.32 13.77 -9.08
CA ARG A 53 -14.24 12.65 -9.27
C ARG A 53 -13.53 11.35 -9.67
N TYR A 54 -12.57 11.45 -10.59
CA TYR A 54 -11.80 10.31 -11.07
C TYR A 54 -10.97 9.64 -9.95
N VAL A 55 -10.63 10.34 -8.86
CA VAL A 55 -9.92 9.73 -7.71
C VAL A 55 -10.84 8.76 -6.99
N ILE A 56 -12.10 9.13 -6.79
CA ILE A 56 -13.12 8.29 -6.14
C ILE A 56 -13.51 7.14 -7.06
N ASP A 57 -13.75 7.42 -8.35
CA ASP A 57 -14.16 6.42 -9.33
C ASP A 57 -13.11 5.32 -9.54
N HIS A 58 -11.83 5.60 -9.27
CA HIS A 58 -10.74 4.64 -9.38
C HIS A 58 -10.16 4.22 -8.01
N CYS A 59 -10.87 4.53 -6.91
CA CYS A 59 -10.52 4.07 -5.57
C CYS A 59 -10.40 2.54 -5.56
N PRO A 60 -9.29 1.97 -5.08
CA PRO A 60 -9.15 0.51 -5.05
C PRO A 60 -10.15 -0.17 -4.12
N LEU A 61 -10.70 -1.28 -4.61
CA LEU A 61 -11.48 -2.23 -3.82
C LEU A 61 -10.53 -3.24 -3.19
N ILE A 62 -10.84 -3.71 -1.98
CA ILE A 62 -9.93 -4.55 -1.21
C ILE A 62 -10.66 -5.81 -0.77
N HIS A 63 -10.20 -6.98 -1.22
CA HIS A 63 -10.56 -8.22 -0.57
C HIS A 63 -9.74 -8.36 0.72
N LEU A 64 -10.43 -8.47 1.84
CA LEU A 64 -9.85 -8.92 3.10
C LEU A 64 -9.75 -10.45 3.09
N TYR A 65 -8.85 -11.00 3.89
CA TYR A 65 -8.73 -12.45 4.02
C TYR A 65 -10.00 -13.06 4.61
N THR A 66 -10.42 -14.25 4.15
CA THR A 66 -11.67 -14.90 4.61
C THR A 66 -11.69 -15.12 6.13
N GLU A 67 -10.54 -15.46 6.71
CA GLU A 67 -10.37 -15.65 8.16
C GLU A 67 -9.74 -14.43 8.85
N GLU A 68 -9.84 -13.24 8.26
CA GLU A 68 -9.35 -12.02 8.92
C GLU A 68 -10.07 -11.81 10.25
N LYS A 69 -9.30 -11.45 11.28
CA LYS A 69 -9.78 -11.16 12.63
C LYS A 69 -9.67 -9.68 12.97
N TYR A 70 -8.72 -8.99 12.36
CA TYR A 70 -8.39 -7.59 12.60
C TYR A 70 -8.82 -6.78 11.36
N HIS A 71 -10.06 -6.31 11.36
CA HIS A 71 -10.66 -5.59 10.25
C HIS A 71 -10.32 -4.08 10.28
N PRO A 72 -10.66 -3.32 9.23
CA PRO A 72 -10.45 -1.86 9.22
C PRO A 72 -11.10 -1.18 10.43
N GLY A 73 -10.45 -0.17 10.99
CA GLY A 73 -10.90 0.60 12.15
C GLY A 73 -11.03 2.10 11.87
N ASP A 74 -11.72 2.81 12.76
CA ASP A 74 -11.75 4.27 12.76
C ASP A 74 -10.74 4.85 13.75
N ILE A 75 -10.04 5.88 13.29
CA ILE A 75 -8.96 6.49 14.05
C ILE A 75 -9.46 7.26 15.28
N ARG A 76 -10.69 7.81 15.27
CA ARG A 76 -11.22 8.55 16.43
C ARG A 76 -11.58 7.60 17.57
N SER A 77 -12.26 6.50 17.25
CA SER A 77 -12.59 5.48 18.26
C SER A 77 -11.33 4.81 18.79
N PHE A 78 -10.38 4.50 17.91
CA PHE A 78 -9.07 3.97 18.29
C PHE A 78 -8.36 4.85 19.33
N LEU A 79 -8.25 6.16 19.09
CA LEU A 79 -7.52 7.09 19.98
C LEU A 79 -8.05 7.15 21.42
N SER A 80 -9.35 6.87 21.62
CA SER A 80 -9.94 6.88 22.97
C SER A 80 -9.37 5.82 23.93
N HIS A 81 -8.61 4.85 23.41
CA HIS A 81 -7.95 3.80 24.20
C HIS A 81 -6.50 4.12 24.59
N PHE A 82 -6.03 5.33 24.29
CA PHE A 82 -4.62 5.70 24.41
C PHE A 82 -4.42 6.98 25.22
N LYS A 83 -3.22 7.05 25.80
CA LYS A 83 -2.57 8.26 26.28
C LYS A 83 -1.33 8.53 25.41
N LEU A 84 -0.79 9.74 25.45
CA LEU A 84 0.42 10.09 24.70
C LEU A 84 1.63 10.05 25.61
N VAL A 85 2.67 9.31 25.23
CA VAL A 85 3.89 9.16 26.02
C VAL A 85 5.16 9.29 25.18
N THR A 86 6.27 9.60 25.84
CA THR A 86 7.61 9.53 25.27
C THR A 86 8.10 8.08 25.17
N ALA A 87 9.24 7.88 24.50
CA ALA A 87 9.89 6.58 24.42
C ALA A 87 10.26 6.00 25.80
N ASP A 88 10.47 6.85 26.81
CA ASP A 88 10.79 6.45 28.18
C ASP A 88 9.54 6.37 29.09
N PHE A 89 8.35 6.38 28.49
CA PHE A 89 7.04 6.29 29.14
C PHE A 89 6.68 7.50 30.02
N GLU A 90 7.35 8.64 29.84
CA GLU A 90 6.90 9.91 30.42
C GLU A 90 5.60 10.34 29.75
N THR A 91 4.61 10.76 30.55
CA THR A 91 3.28 11.11 30.03
C THR A 91 3.27 12.53 29.49
N VAL A 92 2.86 12.69 28.23
CA VAL A 92 2.67 13.97 27.54
C VAL A 92 1.21 14.42 27.65
N ILE A 93 0.27 13.50 27.39
CA ILE A 93 -1.17 13.71 27.59
C ILE A 93 -1.70 12.48 28.32
N SER A 94 -2.32 12.68 29.48
CA SER A 94 -2.77 11.61 30.37
C SER A 94 -4.19 11.11 30.09
N ASN A 95 -5.04 11.95 29.48
CA ASN A 95 -6.44 11.62 29.20
C ASN A 95 -6.56 10.78 27.91
N PRO A 96 -7.67 10.02 27.75
CA PRO A 96 -8.05 9.43 26.47
C PRO A 96 -7.90 10.42 25.33
N LEU A 97 -7.11 10.06 24.33
CA LEU A 97 -6.79 10.96 23.22
C LEU A 97 -8.00 11.20 22.32
N LYS A 98 -8.11 12.43 21.86
CA LYS A 98 -8.95 12.83 20.74
C LYS A 98 -8.08 13.09 19.53
N ILE A 99 -8.65 13.00 18.34
CA ILE A 99 -7.92 13.29 17.11
C ILE A 99 -7.33 14.72 17.06
N THR A 100 -8.01 15.68 17.69
CA THR A 100 -7.56 17.07 17.82
C THR A 100 -6.34 17.24 18.74
N ASP A 101 -6.01 16.23 19.55
CA ASP A 101 -4.83 16.26 20.42
C ASP A 101 -3.55 15.90 19.65
N LEU A 102 -3.66 15.31 18.46
CA LEU A 102 -2.55 14.94 17.62
C LEU A 102 -2.06 16.13 16.77
N LYS A 103 -0.76 16.43 16.86
CA LYS A 103 -0.06 17.53 16.18
C LYS A 103 1.44 17.28 16.08
N SER A 104 2.16 18.14 15.34
CA SER A 104 3.61 18.03 15.13
C SER A 104 4.44 18.17 16.40
N GLU A 105 4.05 19.06 17.32
CA GLU A 105 4.84 19.45 18.49
C GLU A 105 3.98 19.65 19.75
N TYR A 106 4.59 19.39 20.90
CA TYR A 106 3.97 19.48 22.23
C TYR A 106 4.83 20.32 23.17
N SER A 107 4.20 21.08 24.06
CA SER A 107 4.90 21.80 25.13
C SER A 107 4.74 21.03 26.43
N VAL A 108 5.85 20.50 26.97
CA VAL A 108 5.88 19.71 28.21
C VAL A 108 6.94 20.33 29.12
N SER A 109 6.55 20.76 30.32
CA SER A 109 7.47 21.32 31.32
C SER A 109 8.36 22.46 30.78
N GLY A 110 7.79 23.31 29.92
CA GLY A 110 8.49 24.46 29.30
C GLY A 110 9.44 24.10 28.15
N LYS A 111 9.45 22.85 27.69
CA LYS A 111 10.23 22.39 26.52
C LYS A 111 9.31 21.99 25.37
N THR A 112 9.69 22.37 24.15
CA THR A 112 9.05 21.88 22.93
C THR A 112 9.56 20.48 22.60
N LEU A 113 8.63 19.55 22.41
CA LEU A 113 8.88 18.16 22.09
C LEU A 113 8.27 17.83 20.73
N SER A 114 9.09 17.30 19.83
CA SER A 114 8.63 16.79 18.54
C SER A 114 7.80 15.51 18.72
N SER A 115 6.75 15.36 17.91
CA SER A 115 5.93 14.15 17.88
C SER A 115 6.66 12.90 17.40
N ASP A 116 7.79 13.01 16.68
CA ASP A 116 8.52 11.88 16.07
C ASP A 116 8.95 10.82 17.09
N GLY A 117 9.23 11.23 18.33
CA GLY A 117 9.63 10.36 19.44
C GLY A 117 8.48 9.92 20.37
N LEU A 118 7.23 10.19 19.99
CA LEU A 118 6.05 9.92 20.81
C LEU A 118 5.31 8.66 20.37
N TYR A 119 4.61 8.05 21.32
CA TYR A 119 3.89 6.80 21.15
C TYR A 119 2.46 6.94 21.68
N LEU A 120 1.50 6.45 20.92
CA LEU A 120 0.15 6.20 21.42
C LEU A 120 0.21 4.98 22.33
N HIS A 121 0.19 5.18 23.65
CA HIS A 121 0.32 4.11 24.62
C HIS A 121 -1.02 3.74 25.24
N THR A 122 -1.46 2.50 25.04
CA THR A 122 -2.72 2.02 25.64
C THR A 122 -2.51 1.65 27.10
N THR A 123 -3.49 2.00 27.94
CA THR A 123 -3.55 1.57 29.35
C THR A 123 -4.27 0.24 29.52
N GLU A 124 -4.85 -0.30 28.45
CA GLU A 124 -5.54 -1.58 28.44
C GLU A 124 -4.57 -2.73 28.11
N LYS A 125 -4.93 -3.94 28.56
CA LYS A 125 -4.16 -5.15 28.27
C LYS A 125 -4.46 -5.63 26.85
N PHE A 126 -3.72 -5.10 25.89
CA PHE A 126 -3.87 -5.46 24.47
C PHE A 126 -3.64 -6.97 24.19
N GLU A 127 -2.90 -7.67 25.04
CA GLU A 127 -2.69 -9.11 24.95
C GLU A 127 -3.95 -9.95 25.24
N GLU A 128 -4.95 -9.37 25.90
CA GLU A 128 -6.25 -9.99 26.15
C GLU A 128 -7.20 -9.86 24.93
N ASP A 129 -6.71 -9.33 23.81
CA ASP A 129 -7.44 -9.15 22.55
C ASP A 129 -8.77 -8.38 22.72
N PRO A 130 -8.74 -7.17 23.31
CA PRO A 130 -9.94 -6.36 23.50
C PRO A 130 -10.64 -6.07 22.17
N SER A 131 -11.97 -5.95 22.22
CA SER A 131 -12.81 -5.88 21.02
C SER A 131 -12.48 -4.73 20.09
N TRP A 132 -12.00 -3.59 20.61
CA TRP A 132 -11.62 -2.43 19.80
C TRP A 132 -10.42 -2.70 18.87
N LEU A 133 -9.59 -3.72 19.16
CA LEU A 133 -8.52 -4.13 18.26
C LEU A 133 -9.03 -4.82 16.99
N ARG A 134 -10.25 -5.38 17.01
CA ARG A 134 -10.79 -6.20 15.92
C ARG A 134 -11.35 -5.39 14.75
N GLY A 135 -11.54 -4.08 14.91
CA GLY A 135 -12.12 -3.22 13.89
C GLY A 135 -13.54 -3.61 13.49
N THR A 136 -13.95 -3.21 12.29
CA THR A 136 -15.31 -3.42 11.76
C THR A 136 -15.28 -4.24 10.49
N HIS A 137 -15.95 -5.39 10.50
CA HIS A 137 -16.12 -6.22 9.31
C HIS A 137 -16.94 -5.48 8.24
N PRO A 138 -16.53 -5.50 6.95
CA PRO A 138 -17.32 -4.92 5.87
C PRO A 138 -18.68 -5.61 5.69
N GLU A 139 -19.73 -4.85 5.45
CA GLU A 139 -21.05 -5.39 5.13
C GLU A 139 -21.02 -6.25 3.87
N TYR A 140 -21.64 -7.44 3.93
CA TYR A 140 -21.77 -8.30 2.77
C TYR A 140 -22.55 -7.60 1.64
N GLY A 141 -22.05 -7.70 0.42
CA GLY A 141 -22.67 -7.13 -0.78
C GLY A 141 -22.28 -5.67 -1.06
N THR A 142 -22.34 -4.79 -0.06
CA THR A 142 -21.96 -3.36 -0.23
C THR A 142 -20.45 -3.16 -0.08
N GLY A 143 -19.84 -3.85 0.89
CA GLY A 143 -18.47 -3.60 1.33
C GLY A 143 -18.33 -2.32 2.15
N LEU A 144 -19.42 -1.77 2.69
CA LEU A 144 -19.38 -0.63 3.61
C LEU A 144 -18.89 -1.09 4.98
N THR A 145 -17.97 -0.34 5.57
CA THR A 145 -17.64 -0.45 6.99
C THR A 145 -18.40 0.62 7.76
N LYS A 146 -19.27 0.21 8.68
CA LYS A 146 -20.13 1.11 9.46
C LYS A 146 -19.33 2.17 10.22
N ASP A 147 -18.28 1.72 10.90
CA ASP A 147 -17.53 2.50 11.87
C ASP A 147 -16.04 2.57 11.52
N ALA A 148 -15.63 2.35 10.26
CA ALA A 148 -14.25 2.50 9.82
C ALA A 148 -14.18 3.38 8.57
N SER A 149 -13.26 4.35 8.57
CA SER A 149 -13.12 5.35 7.51
C SER A 149 -11.74 5.24 6.87
N SER A 150 -11.67 5.20 5.54
CA SER A 150 -10.40 5.32 4.83
C SER A 150 -9.95 6.78 4.74
N ILE A 151 -8.68 7.03 4.42
CA ILE A 151 -8.17 8.38 4.21
C ILE A 151 -7.66 8.48 2.78
N VAL A 152 -8.06 9.51 2.04
CA VAL A 152 -7.47 9.83 0.74
C VAL A 152 -6.71 11.14 0.82
N ILE A 153 -5.44 11.12 0.43
CA ILE A 153 -4.61 12.31 0.29
C ILE A 153 -4.24 12.47 -1.18
N VAL A 154 -4.66 13.57 -1.78
CA VAL A 154 -4.41 13.89 -3.19
C VAL A 154 -3.27 14.90 -3.27
N VAL A 155 -2.28 14.61 -4.11
CA VAL A 155 -1.10 15.46 -4.31
C VAL A 155 -1.01 15.81 -5.78
N ASP A 156 -1.07 17.10 -6.08
CA ASP A 156 -0.78 17.61 -7.42
C ASP A 156 0.71 17.43 -7.70
N LYS A 157 1.04 16.87 -8.86
CA LYS A 157 2.42 16.61 -9.31
C LYS A 157 2.78 17.45 -10.54
N GLY A 158 1.96 18.44 -10.85
CA GLY A 158 2.14 19.39 -11.94
C GLY A 158 1.83 18.80 -13.30
N ASN A 159 1.61 19.67 -14.28
CA ASN A 159 1.49 19.30 -15.69
C ASN A 159 0.38 18.26 -15.97
N GLY A 160 -0.66 18.24 -15.13
CA GLY A 160 -1.77 17.28 -15.19
C GLY A 160 -1.51 15.94 -14.53
N TRP A 161 -0.38 15.75 -13.85
CA TRP A 161 -0.14 14.57 -13.01
C TRP A 161 -0.74 14.76 -11.62
N VAL A 162 -1.44 13.74 -11.14
CA VAL A 162 -2.03 13.73 -9.81
C VAL A 162 -1.81 12.36 -9.16
N ASP A 163 -1.37 12.37 -7.92
CA ASP A 163 -1.24 11.18 -7.08
C ASP A 163 -2.36 11.13 -6.06
N ALA A 164 -3.10 10.02 -6.01
CA ALA A 164 -4.06 9.74 -4.94
C ALA A 164 -3.58 8.61 -4.05
N TYR A 165 -3.26 8.96 -2.81
CA TYR A 165 -2.87 8.01 -1.77
C TYR A 165 -4.09 7.60 -0.96
N TRP A 166 -4.47 6.33 -1.02
CA TRP A 166 -5.54 5.76 -0.21
C TRP A 166 -4.94 5.00 0.97
N PHE A 167 -5.23 5.43 2.18
CA PHE A 167 -4.77 4.82 3.42
C PHE A 167 -5.87 4.02 4.10
N TYR A 168 -5.44 2.91 4.69
CA TYR A 168 -6.27 1.91 5.34
C TYR A 168 -5.72 1.71 6.75
N PHE A 169 -6.56 1.97 7.75
CA PHE A 169 -6.18 1.83 9.14
C PHE A 169 -6.74 0.54 9.73
N TYR A 170 -5.89 -0.23 10.39
CA TYR A 170 -6.30 -1.40 11.19
C TYR A 170 -5.85 -1.17 12.64
N PRO A 171 -6.70 -1.41 13.65
CA PRO A 171 -6.30 -1.20 15.05
C PRO A 171 -5.19 -2.12 15.55
N PHE A 172 -4.92 -3.23 14.85
CA PHE A 172 -3.88 -4.19 15.21
C PHE A 172 -3.32 -4.87 13.98
N ASN A 173 -2.01 -5.09 13.94
CA ASN A 173 -1.33 -5.95 12.97
C ASN A 173 -0.95 -7.28 13.64
N LEU A 174 -1.46 -8.38 13.10
CA LEU A 174 -1.03 -9.72 13.46
C LEU A 174 0.08 -10.14 12.51
N GLY A 175 1.31 -10.08 13.02
CA GLY A 175 2.49 -10.36 12.22
C GLY A 175 2.56 -11.79 11.69
N PRO A 176 3.44 -12.04 10.71
CA PRO A 176 3.55 -13.32 10.03
C PRO A 176 4.00 -14.49 10.93
N PHE A 177 3.76 -15.71 10.45
CA PHE A 177 4.20 -16.96 11.07
C PHE A 177 5.41 -17.53 10.33
N ILE A 178 6.39 -18.02 11.09
CA ILE A 178 7.57 -18.71 10.58
C ILE A 178 7.43 -20.20 10.88
N MET A 179 7.24 -21.03 9.84
CA MET A 179 7.11 -22.49 9.97
C MET A 179 6.06 -22.92 11.02
N GLY A 180 4.95 -22.20 11.12
CA GLY A 180 3.89 -22.44 12.10
C GLY A 180 4.15 -21.86 13.51
N TYR A 181 5.32 -21.28 13.75
CA TYR A 181 5.65 -20.57 14.99
C TYR A 181 5.48 -19.06 14.81
N GLY A 182 4.88 -18.40 15.78
CA GLY A 182 4.59 -16.97 15.73
C GLY A 182 3.33 -16.65 16.53
N PRO A 183 2.67 -15.53 16.22
CA PRO A 183 3.02 -14.50 15.24
C PRO A 183 4.25 -13.66 15.64
N TRP A 184 4.95 -13.04 14.68
CA TRP A 184 6.13 -12.20 14.91
C TRP A 184 5.97 -10.81 14.31
N GLY A 185 6.37 -9.76 15.04
CA GLY A 185 6.23 -8.38 14.58
C GLY A 185 4.84 -7.78 14.78
N ASN A 186 4.06 -8.30 15.74
CA ASN A 186 2.78 -7.71 16.10
C ASN A 186 2.95 -6.27 16.55
N HIS A 187 2.02 -5.41 16.16
CA HIS A 187 1.95 -4.06 16.68
C HIS A 187 0.51 -3.57 16.75
N ILE A 188 0.27 -2.68 17.72
CA ILE A 188 -0.98 -1.95 17.82
C ILE A 188 -0.95 -0.83 16.79
N GLY A 189 -2.10 -0.60 16.14
CA GLY A 189 -2.27 0.29 15.01
C GLY A 189 -1.52 -0.18 13.78
N ASP A 190 -2.11 0.04 12.60
CA ASP A 190 -1.53 -0.35 11.33
C ASP A 190 -1.95 0.61 10.23
N TRP A 191 -0.99 1.07 9.43
CA TRP A 191 -1.22 2.01 8.34
C TRP A 191 -0.68 1.42 7.04
N GLU A 192 -1.61 0.85 6.29
CA GLU A 192 -1.39 0.37 4.92
C GLU A 192 -1.92 1.40 3.93
N HIS A 193 -1.41 1.38 2.69
CA HIS A 193 -1.86 2.33 1.67
C HIS A 193 -1.62 1.85 0.25
N SER A 194 -2.36 2.46 -0.68
CA SER A 194 -2.10 2.36 -2.11
C SER A 194 -1.94 3.75 -2.72
N LEU A 195 -1.31 3.81 -3.89
CA LEU A 195 -1.21 5.01 -4.72
C LEU A 195 -1.83 4.69 -6.07
N VAL A 196 -2.76 5.51 -6.54
CA VAL A 196 -3.16 5.56 -7.96
C VAL A 196 -2.65 6.87 -8.54
N ARG A 197 -1.83 6.77 -9.59
CA ARG A 197 -1.28 7.92 -10.31
C ARG A 197 -2.06 8.18 -11.59
N PHE A 198 -2.51 9.40 -11.76
CA PHE A 198 -3.31 9.86 -12.89
C PHE A 198 -2.53 10.82 -13.77
N TYR A 199 -2.79 10.77 -15.07
CA TYR A 199 -2.42 11.81 -16.01
C TYR A 199 -3.70 12.36 -16.63
N LYS A 200 -3.97 13.66 -16.43
CA LYS A 200 -5.19 14.36 -16.87
C LYS A 200 -6.47 13.58 -16.55
N GLY A 201 -6.55 13.09 -15.30
CA GLY A 201 -7.69 12.31 -14.79
C GLY A 201 -7.74 10.85 -15.23
N THR A 202 -6.85 10.38 -16.11
CA THR A 202 -6.80 8.98 -16.55
C THR A 202 -5.77 8.20 -15.72
N PRO A 203 -6.14 7.08 -15.05
CA PRO A 203 -5.21 6.33 -14.22
C PRO A 203 -4.14 5.63 -15.07
N GLN A 204 -2.87 5.86 -14.73
CA GLN A 204 -1.71 5.31 -15.44
C GLN A 204 -1.05 4.17 -14.66
N TYR A 205 -0.93 4.34 -13.34
CA TYR A 205 -0.20 3.42 -12.48
C TYR A 205 -0.92 3.20 -11.16
N ILE A 206 -0.63 2.06 -10.54
CA ILE A 206 -1.04 1.76 -9.19
C ILE A 206 0.12 1.13 -8.41
N TRP A 207 0.28 1.52 -7.16
CA TRP A 207 1.26 0.96 -6.25
C TRP A 207 0.55 0.52 -4.97
N MET A 208 0.98 -0.60 -4.41
CA MET A 208 0.38 -1.24 -3.24
C MET A 208 1.44 -1.42 -2.17
N SER A 209 1.18 -0.96 -0.95
CA SER A 209 2.10 -1.16 0.17
C SER A 209 2.12 -2.62 0.60
N ALA A 210 3.31 -3.10 0.95
CA ALA A 210 3.51 -4.37 1.60
C ALA A 210 4.66 -4.22 2.60
N HIS A 211 4.31 -4.25 3.88
CA HIS A 211 5.20 -3.94 5.00
C HIS A 211 5.90 -2.59 4.78
N GLY A 212 7.22 -2.53 4.99
CA GLY A 212 8.00 -1.34 4.71
C GLY A 212 8.27 -1.07 3.22
N GLY A 213 7.60 -1.73 2.28
CA GLY A 213 7.82 -1.56 0.85
C GLY A 213 6.53 -1.66 0.06
N GLY A 214 6.61 -2.20 -1.15
CA GLY A 214 5.47 -2.41 -2.01
C GLY A 214 5.87 -2.77 -3.44
N ALA A 215 4.88 -2.83 -4.31
CA ALA A 215 5.08 -3.08 -5.73
C ALA A 215 4.21 -2.15 -6.59
N SER A 216 4.77 -1.68 -7.71
CA SER A 216 4.08 -0.86 -8.69
C SER A 216 3.69 -1.65 -9.93
N TYR A 217 2.54 -1.28 -10.50
CA TYR A 217 1.94 -1.88 -11.68
C TYR A 217 1.41 -0.80 -12.61
N THR A 218 1.36 -1.09 -13.92
CA THR A 218 0.53 -0.32 -14.84
C THR A 218 -0.92 -0.50 -14.46
N TYR A 219 -1.72 0.57 -14.46
CA TYR A 219 -3.10 0.49 -14.00
C TYR A 219 -3.93 -0.53 -14.80
N ASN A 220 -3.67 -0.64 -16.10
CA ASN A 220 -4.41 -1.53 -16.99
C ASN A 220 -4.25 -3.02 -16.64
N CYS A 221 -3.10 -3.44 -16.10
CA CYS A 221 -2.83 -4.85 -15.84
C CYS A 221 -3.51 -5.38 -14.57
N ILE A 222 -3.89 -4.51 -13.63
CA ILE A 222 -4.57 -4.91 -12.39
C ILE A 222 -6.00 -5.37 -12.68
N GLU A 223 -6.42 -6.44 -12.00
CA GLU A 223 -7.78 -6.96 -12.03
C GLU A 223 -8.78 -5.85 -11.65
N LYS A 224 -9.91 -5.80 -12.35
CA LYS A 224 -10.97 -4.83 -12.08
C LYS A 224 -12.31 -5.52 -11.87
N LYS A 225 -13.13 -4.95 -11.01
CA LYS A 225 -14.48 -5.42 -10.72
C LYS A 225 -15.51 -4.34 -11.04
N ASP A 226 -16.59 -4.77 -11.67
CA ASP A 226 -17.76 -3.92 -11.92
C ASP A 226 -18.42 -3.54 -10.59
N ARG A 227 -18.65 -2.25 -10.38
CA ARG A 227 -19.32 -1.68 -9.20
C ARG A 227 -20.16 -0.48 -9.60
N TRP A 228 -21.23 -0.26 -8.85
CA TRP A 228 -21.89 1.04 -8.88
C TRP A 228 -20.89 2.14 -8.54
N ARG A 229 -20.94 3.23 -9.31
CA ARG A 229 -20.17 4.42 -9.02
C ARG A 229 -20.53 4.94 -7.62
N VAL A 230 -19.61 5.62 -6.94
CA VAL A 230 -19.80 6.13 -5.57
C VAL A 230 -19.72 7.65 -5.57
N THR A 231 -20.71 8.38 -5.02
CA THR A 231 -20.74 9.85 -4.96
C THR A 231 -19.65 10.43 -4.04
N SER A 232 -19.44 11.74 -4.07
CA SER A 232 -18.50 12.47 -3.17
C SER A 232 -18.85 12.37 -1.69
N GLU A 233 -20.07 11.90 -1.37
CA GLU A 233 -20.60 11.67 -0.03
C GLU A 233 -20.56 10.19 0.36
N GLY A 234 -19.96 9.32 -0.47
CA GLY A 234 -19.82 7.90 -0.16
C GLY A 234 -21.08 7.07 -0.39
N LYS A 235 -21.99 7.51 -1.29
CA LYS A 235 -23.22 6.77 -1.61
C LYS A 235 -23.14 6.11 -2.98
N PHE A 236 -23.76 4.95 -3.15
CA PHE A 236 -23.87 4.36 -4.49
C PHE A 236 -24.75 5.22 -5.40
N ASP A 237 -24.20 5.57 -6.55
CA ASP A 237 -24.91 6.05 -7.72
C ASP A 237 -25.27 4.83 -8.59
N LYS A 238 -26.53 4.41 -8.50
CA LYS A 238 -27.06 3.23 -9.21
C LYS A 238 -27.37 3.50 -10.69
N SER A 239 -27.06 4.70 -11.20
CA SER A 239 -27.22 5.02 -12.61
C SER A 239 -26.04 4.54 -13.48
N GLU A 240 -24.88 4.30 -12.86
CA GLU A 240 -23.65 4.02 -13.59
C GLU A 240 -22.83 2.90 -12.94
N VAL A 241 -22.39 1.94 -13.77
CA VAL A 241 -21.45 0.88 -13.38
C VAL A 241 -20.07 1.22 -13.94
N ILE A 242 -19.06 1.21 -13.06
CA ILE A 242 -17.67 1.47 -13.39
C ILE A 242 -16.79 0.28 -12.98
N LYS A 243 -15.62 0.17 -13.62
CA LYS A 243 -14.61 -0.85 -13.31
C LYS A 243 -13.57 -0.30 -12.35
N ARG A 244 -13.51 -0.87 -11.15
CA ARG A 244 -12.57 -0.44 -10.10
C ARG A 244 -11.47 -1.47 -9.85
N PRO A 245 -10.23 -1.06 -9.54
CA PRO A 245 -9.10 -1.97 -9.40
C PRO A 245 -9.23 -2.77 -8.10
N LEU A 246 -8.81 -4.02 -8.12
CA LEU A 246 -8.85 -4.94 -6.98
C LEU A 246 -7.47 -5.15 -6.36
N LEU A 247 -7.43 -5.08 -5.03
CA LEU A 247 -6.31 -5.42 -4.17
C LEU A 247 -6.73 -6.56 -3.25
N PHE A 248 -5.74 -7.32 -2.78
CA PHE A 248 -5.94 -8.37 -1.80
C PHE A 248 -5.06 -8.10 -0.58
N SER A 249 -5.71 -7.85 0.56
CA SER A 249 -5.06 -7.60 1.85
C SER A 249 -4.70 -8.91 2.51
N ALA A 250 -3.46 -9.03 2.97
CA ALA A 250 -2.96 -10.24 3.60
C ALA A 250 -3.53 -10.42 5.01
N ARG A 251 -3.73 -11.68 5.40
CA ARG A 251 -4.20 -12.05 6.73
C ARG A 251 -3.29 -11.47 7.81
N GLY A 252 -3.85 -10.62 8.66
CA GLY A 252 -3.21 -10.08 9.86
C GLY A 252 -2.16 -9.01 9.60
N THR A 253 -1.30 -9.18 8.59
CA THR A 253 -0.23 -8.24 8.25
C THR A 253 -0.73 -7.07 7.40
N HIS A 254 -1.90 -7.23 6.77
CA HIS A 254 -2.59 -6.26 5.91
C HIS A 254 -1.82 -5.73 4.69
N ALA A 255 -0.66 -6.33 4.40
CA ALA A 255 0.08 -6.04 3.18
C ALA A 255 -0.79 -6.28 1.94
N ASN A 256 -0.73 -5.36 0.98
CA ASN A 256 -1.60 -5.35 -0.19
C ASN A 256 -0.89 -5.97 -1.41
N TYR A 257 -1.59 -6.91 -2.03
CA TYR A 257 -1.10 -7.65 -3.19
C TYR A 257 -2.04 -7.54 -4.39
N ALA A 258 -1.48 -7.74 -5.57
CA ALA A 258 -2.21 -7.73 -6.84
C ALA A 258 -2.85 -9.08 -7.19
N SER A 259 -2.60 -10.14 -6.41
CA SER A 259 -3.15 -11.48 -6.61
C SER A 259 -3.36 -12.23 -5.29
N VAL A 260 -4.17 -13.28 -5.35
CA VAL A 260 -4.39 -14.23 -4.25
C VAL A 260 -3.27 -15.27 -4.15
N GLY A 261 -3.11 -15.85 -2.96
CA GLY A 261 -2.17 -16.91 -2.65
C GLY A 261 -1.11 -16.48 -1.63
N GLN A 262 -0.02 -17.24 -1.58
CA GLN A 262 1.10 -17.03 -0.67
C GLN A 262 2.14 -16.06 -1.26
N HIS A 263 2.53 -15.05 -0.51
CA HIS A 263 3.53 -14.06 -0.91
C HIS A 263 4.73 -14.09 0.03
N ALA A 264 5.85 -14.59 -0.48
CA ALA A 264 7.13 -14.61 0.22
C ALA A 264 7.73 -13.20 0.36
N HIS A 265 8.13 -12.79 1.57
CA HIS A 265 8.76 -11.49 1.84
C HIS A 265 9.85 -11.54 2.94
N ASP A 266 10.66 -10.49 3.01
CA ASP A 266 11.56 -10.09 4.11
C ASP A 266 12.70 -11.00 4.64
N VAL A 267 13.12 -12.04 3.91
CA VAL A 267 14.44 -12.68 4.16
C VAL A 267 15.12 -13.09 2.84
N PRO A 268 16.37 -12.67 2.57
CA PRO A 268 17.16 -13.22 1.47
C PRO A 268 17.77 -14.57 1.87
N PHE A 269 17.89 -15.50 0.91
CA PHE A 269 18.43 -16.87 1.01
C PHE A 269 17.48 -17.99 1.48
N PHE A 270 17.30 -18.99 0.58
CA PHE A 270 16.79 -20.39 0.66
C PHE A 270 15.60 -20.76 1.58
N PHE A 271 15.30 -20.00 2.63
CA PHE A 271 14.20 -20.17 3.56
C PHE A 271 13.35 -18.91 3.51
N SER A 272 12.34 -18.91 2.63
CA SER A 272 11.26 -17.92 2.64
C SER A 272 10.41 -18.11 3.90
N ALA A 273 10.97 -17.75 5.04
CA ALA A 273 10.44 -18.05 6.36
C ALA A 273 9.19 -17.23 6.68
N LEU A 274 9.06 -16.03 6.09
CA LEU A 274 7.93 -15.13 6.25
C LEU A 274 7.07 -15.15 4.99
N SER A 275 5.77 -15.34 5.17
CA SER A 275 4.81 -15.35 4.07
C SER A 275 3.49 -14.75 4.51
N ASP A 276 2.99 -13.89 3.63
CA ASP A 276 1.64 -13.39 3.66
C ASP A 276 0.72 -14.31 2.88
N PHE A 277 -0.55 -14.30 3.23
CA PHE A 277 -1.59 -15.07 2.57
C PHE A 277 -2.76 -14.15 2.23
N THR A 278 -3.15 -14.15 0.95
CA THR A 278 -4.29 -13.39 0.45
C THR A 278 -5.30 -14.32 -0.21
N ASP A 279 -6.58 -13.98 -0.13
CA ASP A 279 -7.66 -14.72 -0.79
C ASP A 279 -8.79 -13.77 -1.23
N ARG A 280 -9.93 -14.33 -1.68
CA ARG A 280 -11.13 -13.59 -2.08
C ARG A 280 -12.19 -13.52 -0.98
N GLY A 281 -11.79 -13.27 0.26
CA GLY A 281 -12.70 -13.07 1.38
C GLY A 281 -13.58 -11.81 1.25
N PRO A 282 -14.08 -11.26 2.37
CA PRO A 282 -14.98 -10.10 2.35
C PRO A 282 -14.44 -8.93 1.53
N LEU A 283 -15.27 -8.38 0.65
CA LEU A 283 -14.91 -7.22 -0.16
C LEU A 283 -15.21 -5.93 0.59
N TRP A 284 -14.20 -5.10 0.79
CA TRP A 284 -14.30 -3.76 1.34
C TRP A 284 -14.25 -2.70 0.23
N ASP A 285 -15.06 -1.64 0.38
CA ASP A 285 -15.09 -0.48 -0.50
C ASP A 285 -14.72 0.80 0.28
N PRO A 286 -13.43 1.20 0.24
CA PRO A 286 -12.94 2.37 0.99
C PRO A 286 -13.63 3.69 0.62
N SER A 287 -14.17 3.81 -0.60
CA SER A 287 -14.82 5.05 -1.08
C SER A 287 -16.20 5.31 -0.49
N LEU A 288 -16.84 4.30 0.13
CA LEU A 288 -18.16 4.48 0.77
C LEU A 288 -18.07 5.27 2.08
N ARG A 289 -16.89 5.31 2.70
CA ARG A 289 -16.62 6.08 3.91
C ARG A 289 -15.17 6.51 3.97
N PHE A 290 -14.91 7.79 3.68
CA PHE A 290 -13.54 8.33 3.65
C PHE A 290 -13.45 9.78 4.12
N HIS A 291 -12.26 10.17 4.57
CA HIS A 291 -11.86 11.57 4.74
C HIS A 291 -10.85 11.95 3.65
N GLY A 292 -11.08 13.09 2.99
CA GLY A 292 -10.28 13.57 1.88
C GLY A 292 -9.44 14.78 2.24
N PHE A 293 -8.21 14.80 1.75
CA PHE A 293 -7.26 15.90 1.91
C PHE A 293 -6.50 16.14 0.61
N THR A 294 -6.07 17.38 0.38
CA THR A 294 -4.96 17.66 -0.52
C THR A 294 -3.70 18.00 0.28
N TYR A 295 -2.54 17.81 -0.33
CA TYR A 295 -1.25 18.17 0.27
C TYR A 295 -0.34 18.80 -0.78
N ASP A 296 0.20 19.98 -0.50
CA ASP A 296 1.04 20.76 -1.42
C ASP A 296 2.54 20.67 -1.12
N GLY A 297 2.94 19.79 -0.19
CA GLY A 297 4.32 19.66 0.29
C GLY A 297 4.58 20.39 1.61
N GLU A 298 3.73 21.34 1.99
CA GLU A 298 3.86 22.09 3.24
C GLU A 298 2.63 21.92 4.12
N SER A 299 1.45 22.12 3.53
CA SER A 299 0.16 22.19 4.19
C SER A 299 -0.83 21.14 3.72
N PHE A 300 -1.55 20.55 4.67
CA PHE A 300 -2.71 19.71 4.39
C PHE A 300 -3.97 20.57 4.35
N TYR A 301 -4.80 20.33 3.34
CA TYR A 301 -6.09 21.01 3.18
C TYR A 301 -7.22 20.00 3.19
N GLU A 302 -8.18 20.23 4.07
CA GLU A 302 -9.32 19.35 4.30
C GLU A 302 -10.40 19.53 3.22
N LYS A 303 -10.95 18.43 2.70
CA LYS A 303 -12.11 18.46 1.79
C LYS A 303 -13.28 19.18 2.44
N LYS A 304 -14.03 19.98 1.68
CA LYS A 304 -15.22 20.68 2.21
C LYS A 304 -16.27 19.71 2.76
N GLY A 305 -16.86 20.07 3.90
CA GLY A 305 -17.97 19.33 4.51
C GLY A 305 -17.56 18.17 5.42
N GLN A 306 -16.28 18.06 5.79
CA GLN A 306 -15.81 17.21 6.89
C GLN A 306 -15.26 18.08 8.03
N ASP A 307 -15.21 17.49 9.23
CA ASP A 307 -14.78 18.11 10.48
C ASP A 307 -13.88 17.14 11.25
N ILE A 308 -12.82 16.65 10.59
CA ILE A 308 -11.79 15.81 11.23
C ILE A 308 -10.52 16.60 11.51
N GLY A 309 -10.33 17.73 10.85
CA GLY A 309 -9.16 18.58 10.98
C GLY A 309 -7.92 17.96 10.34
N THR A 310 -6.86 18.76 10.27
CA THR A 310 -5.60 18.39 9.61
C THR A 310 -4.45 18.18 10.58
N SER A 311 -4.57 18.64 11.84
CA SER A 311 -3.46 18.63 12.81
C SER A 311 -2.87 17.22 13.02
N TRP A 312 -3.72 16.20 13.05
CA TRP A 312 -3.33 14.81 13.27
C TRP A 312 -2.46 14.24 12.14
N LEU A 313 -2.57 14.77 10.92
CA LEU A 313 -1.72 14.37 9.79
C LEU A 313 -0.25 14.75 10.06
N TYR A 314 0.00 15.80 10.83
CA TYR A 314 1.34 16.24 11.22
C TYR A 314 1.92 15.46 12.40
N PHE A 315 1.18 14.54 13.01
CA PHE A 315 1.71 13.67 14.06
C PHE A 315 2.61 12.59 13.43
N LEU A 316 3.92 12.72 13.64
CA LEU A 316 4.93 11.82 13.07
C LEU A 316 5.34 10.69 14.03
N GLY A 317 4.73 10.63 15.22
CA GLY A 317 4.94 9.58 16.20
C GLY A 317 4.36 8.23 15.79
N HIS A 318 4.53 7.27 16.69
CA HIS A 318 4.12 5.89 16.51
C HIS A 318 2.66 5.69 16.90
N TRP A 319 1.85 5.20 15.96
CA TRP A 319 0.45 4.86 16.14
C TRP A 319 0.30 3.52 16.87
N GLY A 320 0.74 3.45 18.11
CA GLY A 320 0.67 2.27 18.96
C GLY A 320 1.77 2.27 20.01
N ASN A 321 1.77 1.22 20.84
CA ASN A 321 2.74 1.08 21.92
C ASN A 321 4.18 1.03 21.38
N LYS A 322 5.12 1.53 22.20
CA LYS A 322 6.54 1.21 22.04
C LYS A 322 6.77 -0.29 22.24
N GLN A 323 7.72 -0.84 21.48
CA GLN A 323 8.21 -2.21 21.58
C GLN A 323 8.48 -2.57 23.05
N LEU A 324 7.95 -3.73 23.46
CA LEU A 324 8.21 -4.25 24.80
C LEU A 324 9.69 -4.55 24.99
N LYS A 325 10.20 -4.27 26.20
CA LYS A 325 11.56 -4.62 26.60
C LYS A 325 11.79 -6.13 26.47
N ALA A 326 13.01 -6.53 26.15
CA ALA A 326 13.39 -7.94 26.03
C ALA A 326 13.12 -8.76 27.32
N SER A 327 13.10 -8.11 28.48
CA SER A 327 12.80 -8.73 29.78
C SER A 327 11.30 -8.88 30.07
N ASP A 328 10.41 -8.31 29.25
CA ASP A 328 8.96 -8.45 29.44
C ASP A 328 8.55 -9.91 29.15
N PRO A 329 7.83 -10.60 30.05
CA PRO A 329 7.46 -12.02 29.86
C PRO A 329 6.56 -12.26 28.64
N ARG A 330 5.88 -11.23 28.13
CA ARG A 330 5.06 -11.31 26.91
C ARG A 330 5.91 -11.23 25.64
N GLN A 331 7.11 -10.67 25.74
CA GLN A 331 8.03 -10.48 24.63
C GLN A 331 8.80 -11.78 24.36
N LYS A 332 8.92 -12.13 23.07
CA LYS A 332 9.69 -13.28 22.61
C LYS A 332 10.54 -12.88 21.42
N TRP A 333 11.71 -13.49 21.29
CA TRP A 333 12.59 -13.29 20.15
C TRP A 333 12.58 -14.54 19.24
N CYS A 334 12.31 -14.34 17.96
CA CYS A 334 12.70 -15.25 16.90
C CYS A 334 14.01 -14.74 16.31
N PRO A 335 14.95 -15.56 15.79
CA PRO A 335 16.27 -15.12 15.29
C PRO A 335 16.30 -13.96 14.28
N VAL A 336 15.14 -13.52 13.78
CA VAL A 336 14.98 -12.42 12.84
C VAL A 336 14.04 -11.29 13.32
N GLN A 337 13.20 -11.50 14.35
CA GLN A 337 12.12 -10.55 14.69
C GLN A 337 11.58 -10.72 16.12
N TRP A 338 11.24 -9.61 16.78
CA TRP A 338 10.54 -9.59 18.07
C TRP A 338 9.05 -9.91 17.92
N LYS A 339 8.42 -10.50 18.94
CA LYS A 339 6.97 -10.76 18.92
C LYS A 339 6.17 -9.47 18.83
N TYR A 340 6.48 -8.48 19.66
CA TYR A 340 5.84 -7.16 19.63
C TYR A 340 6.86 -6.09 19.25
N ILE A 341 6.51 -5.22 18.30
CA ILE A 341 7.33 -4.10 17.83
C ILE A 341 6.59 -2.77 17.97
N ASP A 342 7.25 -1.66 17.65
CA ASP A 342 6.64 -0.33 17.66
C ASP A 342 5.47 -0.25 16.68
N GLY A 343 4.42 0.49 17.05
CA GLY A 343 3.35 0.88 16.10
C GLY A 343 3.91 1.68 14.91
N PRO A 344 3.24 1.69 13.75
CA PRO A 344 3.75 2.38 12.58
C PRO A 344 3.55 3.89 12.67
N ARG A 345 4.23 4.64 11.79
CA ARG A 345 3.99 6.08 11.63
C ARG A 345 2.78 6.34 10.72
N GLY A 346 2.16 7.50 10.92
CA GLY A 346 0.96 7.93 10.20
C GLY A 346 1.16 8.28 8.72
N PRO A 347 0.09 8.74 8.03
CA PRO A 347 0.09 8.99 6.58
C PRO A 347 1.17 9.94 6.06
N ALA A 348 1.43 11.06 6.75
CA ALA A 348 2.43 12.04 6.30
C ALA A 348 3.86 11.48 6.25
N ALA A 349 4.16 10.47 7.07
CA ALA A 349 5.46 9.80 7.08
C ALA A 349 5.68 8.86 5.87
N LYS A 350 4.70 8.70 4.98
CA LYS A 350 4.79 7.78 3.82
C LYS A 350 5.30 8.43 2.54
N ASN A 351 6.12 9.49 2.66
CA ASN A 351 6.83 10.13 1.54
C ASN A 351 5.87 10.57 0.41
N LEU A 352 4.92 11.44 0.72
CA LEU A 352 3.85 11.86 -0.19
C LEU A 352 4.35 12.74 -1.36
N VAL A 353 5.45 13.46 -1.16
CA VAL A 353 6.02 14.42 -2.12
C VAL A 353 6.81 13.75 -3.26
N ARG A 354 7.15 12.46 -3.12
CA ARG A 354 7.94 11.70 -4.11
C ARG A 354 7.43 11.81 -5.54
N THR A 355 8.37 11.81 -6.49
CA THR A 355 8.09 11.74 -7.94
C THR A 355 8.09 10.30 -8.43
N ALA A 356 8.82 9.38 -7.80
CA ALA A 356 8.76 7.95 -8.08
C ALA A 356 7.51 7.29 -7.46
N LEU A 357 7.04 6.16 -8.00
CA LEU A 357 5.88 5.46 -7.45
C LEU A 357 6.19 4.80 -6.09
N CYS A 358 7.36 4.18 -5.96
CA CYS A 358 7.78 3.46 -4.76
C CYS A 358 8.11 4.44 -3.62
N GLN A 359 7.61 4.16 -2.42
CA GLN A 359 7.85 4.98 -1.24
C GLN A 359 9.35 5.11 -0.88
N ARG A 360 10.11 4.02 -0.98
CA ARG A 360 11.55 3.98 -0.73
C ARG A 360 12.23 2.90 -1.55
N SER A 361 13.53 3.05 -1.78
CA SER A 361 14.36 1.98 -2.33
C SER A 361 14.57 0.87 -1.29
N LYS A 362 14.47 -0.39 -1.69
CA LYS A 362 14.88 -1.51 -0.82
C LYS A 362 16.40 -1.48 -0.63
N TRP A 363 16.90 -1.91 0.53
CA TRP A 363 18.33 -1.87 0.87
C TRP A 363 19.22 -2.67 -0.10
N PHE A 364 18.68 -3.70 -0.74
CA PHE A 364 19.34 -4.51 -1.76
C PHE A 364 19.15 -4.00 -3.20
N ASN A 365 18.39 -2.91 -3.40
CA ASN A 365 18.17 -2.30 -4.70
C ASN A 365 19.20 -1.18 -4.95
N PHE A 366 20.42 -1.56 -5.32
CA PHE A 366 21.52 -0.63 -5.60
C PHE A 366 21.26 0.35 -6.75
N TRP A 367 20.27 0.06 -7.60
CA TRP A 367 19.90 0.90 -8.74
C TRP A 367 18.82 1.93 -8.40
N HIS A 368 18.27 1.89 -7.18
CA HIS A 368 17.21 2.77 -6.70
C HIS A 368 15.95 2.86 -7.58
N GLY A 369 15.81 1.97 -8.56
CA GLY A 369 14.69 1.97 -9.51
C GLY A 369 13.40 1.44 -8.89
N CYS A 370 12.26 1.96 -9.34
CA CYS A 370 10.94 1.45 -9.01
C CYS A 370 10.35 0.76 -10.26
N PRO A 371 10.61 -0.54 -10.48
CA PRO A 371 10.14 -1.22 -11.66
C PRO A 371 8.61 -1.28 -11.66
N VAL A 372 8.01 -0.85 -12.77
CA VAL A 372 6.56 -0.85 -12.95
C VAL A 372 6.17 -2.09 -13.71
N ARG A 373 5.34 -2.93 -13.10
CA ARG A 373 4.90 -4.18 -13.72
C ARG A 373 3.68 -4.00 -14.64
N ARG A 374 3.82 -4.36 -15.91
CA ARG A 374 2.78 -4.58 -16.92
C ARG A 374 2.02 -5.90 -16.73
N MET A 375 2.49 -6.80 -15.86
CA MET A 375 1.80 -8.07 -15.55
C MET A 375 1.70 -8.33 -14.04
N ILE A 376 0.63 -9.02 -13.61
CA ILE A 376 0.39 -9.31 -12.20
C ILE A 376 1.37 -10.38 -11.72
N LYS A 377 2.11 -10.08 -10.65
CA LYS A 377 2.93 -11.06 -9.94
C LYS A 377 2.02 -12.09 -9.28
N ARG A 378 2.29 -13.37 -9.57
CA ARG A 378 1.51 -14.51 -9.07
C ARG A 378 1.84 -14.84 -7.61
N GLY A 379 0.82 -15.00 -6.77
CA GLY A 379 0.94 -15.67 -5.47
C GLY A 379 1.33 -17.14 -5.62
N GLN A 380 1.86 -17.75 -4.56
CA GLN A 380 2.28 -19.15 -4.53
C GLN A 380 1.27 -20.03 -3.78
N GLY A 381 1.43 -21.35 -3.85
CA GLY A 381 0.57 -22.28 -3.11
C GLY A 381 -0.66 -22.77 -3.88
N LEU A 382 -1.51 -23.53 -3.18
CA LEU A 382 -2.72 -24.15 -3.74
C LEU A 382 -3.81 -23.11 -4.04
N ASP A 383 -3.90 -22.09 -3.18
CA ASP A 383 -4.90 -21.02 -3.30
C ASP A 383 -4.50 -19.94 -4.32
N ALA A 384 -3.31 -20.05 -4.92
CA ALA A 384 -2.87 -19.13 -5.95
C ALA A 384 -3.60 -19.34 -7.27
N GLU A 385 -4.24 -18.28 -7.76
CA GLU A 385 -4.91 -18.26 -9.04
C GLU A 385 -3.99 -18.62 -10.21
N ARG A 386 -4.56 -19.34 -11.18
CA ARG A 386 -3.92 -19.76 -12.42
C ARG A 386 -4.73 -19.24 -13.59
N ASN A 387 -4.39 -18.05 -14.09
CA ASN A 387 -4.97 -17.50 -15.31
C ASN A 387 -3.87 -16.84 -16.17
N ASP A 388 -4.21 -16.49 -17.41
CA ASP A 388 -3.24 -15.94 -18.37
C ASP A 388 -2.75 -14.51 -18.03
N LEU A 389 -3.40 -13.84 -17.07
CA LEU A 389 -3.06 -12.50 -16.59
C LEU A 389 -2.11 -12.53 -15.39
N VAL A 390 -1.91 -13.69 -14.78
CA VAL A 390 -1.16 -13.90 -13.54
C VAL A 390 0.02 -14.84 -13.81
N GLY A 391 1.25 -14.31 -13.74
CA GLY A 391 2.44 -15.08 -14.09
C GLY A 391 3.71 -14.60 -13.41
N ASP A 392 4.67 -15.51 -13.25
CA ASP A 392 6.07 -15.13 -13.06
C ASP A 392 6.59 -14.71 -14.44
N ASN A 393 7.16 -13.51 -14.60
CA ASN A 393 7.60 -13.00 -15.92
C ASN A 393 8.60 -13.95 -16.63
N CYS A 394 9.33 -14.71 -15.83
CA CYS A 394 10.20 -15.81 -16.23
C CYS A 394 9.48 -16.92 -17.03
N GLY A 395 8.25 -17.26 -16.62
CA GLY A 395 7.43 -18.26 -17.27
C GLY A 395 6.98 -17.83 -18.68
N ILE A 396 6.87 -16.52 -18.91
CA ILE A 396 6.32 -15.92 -20.13
C ILE A 396 7.33 -15.92 -21.27
N ALA A 397 8.59 -15.59 -21.01
CA ALA A 397 9.68 -15.76 -21.95
C ALA A 397 9.79 -17.23 -22.42
N LEU A 398 9.59 -18.16 -21.48
CA LEU A 398 9.67 -19.59 -21.72
C LEU A 398 8.38 -20.18 -22.31
N TYR A 399 7.23 -19.48 -22.26
CA TYR A 399 5.94 -19.99 -22.78
C TYR A 399 5.96 -20.18 -24.30
N ARG A 400 6.73 -19.34 -25.01
CA ARG A 400 6.90 -19.41 -26.47
C ARG A 400 7.85 -20.53 -26.91
N ILE A 401 8.61 -21.14 -26.00
CA ILE A 401 9.59 -22.18 -26.33
C ILE A 401 8.89 -23.52 -26.56
N ARG A 402 9.10 -24.05 -27.75
CA ARG A 402 8.75 -25.42 -28.16
C ARG A 402 10.03 -26.11 -28.64
N PRO A 403 10.25 -27.40 -28.36
CA PRO A 403 9.35 -28.38 -27.72
C PRO A 403 9.22 -28.25 -26.18
N LYS A 404 8.14 -28.83 -25.61
CA LYS A 404 7.76 -28.71 -24.18
C LYS A 404 8.87 -29.15 -23.20
N TRP A 405 9.71 -30.13 -23.57
CA TRP A 405 10.79 -30.61 -22.70
C TRP A 405 11.92 -29.60 -22.54
N ILE A 406 12.26 -28.84 -23.59
CA ILE A 406 13.25 -27.74 -23.52
C ILE A 406 12.73 -26.64 -22.60
N ARG A 407 11.45 -26.30 -22.71
CA ARG A 407 10.80 -25.36 -21.78
C ARG A 407 10.88 -25.85 -20.34
N SER A 408 10.64 -27.13 -20.07
CA SER A 408 10.76 -27.71 -18.72
C SER A 408 12.19 -27.67 -18.19
N LEU A 409 13.18 -28.00 -19.03
CA LEU A 409 14.60 -27.93 -18.68
C LEU A 409 15.04 -26.49 -18.41
N LEU A 410 14.66 -25.53 -19.26
CA LEU A 410 14.96 -24.12 -19.03
C LEU A 410 14.27 -23.60 -17.78
N ARG A 411 13.01 -23.98 -17.52
CA ARG A 411 12.34 -23.65 -16.26
C ARG A 411 13.08 -24.18 -15.04
N LEU A 412 13.67 -25.38 -15.13
CA LEU A 412 14.46 -25.97 -14.06
C LEU A 412 15.79 -25.22 -13.87
N ILE A 413 16.50 -24.90 -14.96
CA ILE A 413 17.78 -24.19 -14.94
C ILE A 413 17.61 -22.74 -14.46
N THR A 414 16.53 -22.07 -14.88
CA THR A 414 16.24 -20.69 -14.50
C THR A 414 15.38 -20.58 -13.25
N TRP A 415 15.09 -21.69 -12.57
CA TRP A 415 14.18 -21.72 -11.42
C TRP A 415 14.68 -20.82 -10.31
N ARG A 416 13.89 -19.79 -9.95
CA ARG A 416 14.17 -18.83 -8.85
C ARG A 416 15.52 -18.10 -8.94
N GLY A 417 16.18 -18.13 -10.11
CA GLY A 417 17.50 -17.53 -10.31
C GLY A 417 17.47 -16.08 -10.79
N ALA A 418 18.66 -15.53 -11.02
CA ALA A 418 18.88 -14.18 -11.56
C ALA A 418 18.11 -13.92 -12.87
N PHE A 419 17.90 -14.95 -13.70
CA PHE A 419 17.12 -14.82 -14.94
C PHE A 419 15.68 -14.37 -14.68
N CYS A 420 14.99 -14.93 -13.68
CA CYS A 420 13.63 -14.48 -13.39
C CYS A 420 13.61 -13.05 -12.83
N ALA A 421 14.62 -12.64 -12.05
CA ALA A 421 14.76 -11.26 -11.57
C ALA A 421 15.08 -10.26 -12.70
N VAL A 422 15.93 -10.66 -13.64
CA VAL A 422 16.26 -9.90 -14.86
C VAL A 422 15.04 -9.80 -15.77
N MET A 423 14.31 -10.90 -15.99
CA MET A 423 13.07 -10.87 -16.77
C MET A 423 11.99 -10.04 -16.07
N ASP A 424 11.88 -10.10 -14.74
CA ASP A 424 11.01 -9.21 -13.98
C ASP A 424 11.35 -7.73 -14.15
N TYR A 425 12.60 -7.40 -14.42
CA TYR A 425 13.05 -6.03 -14.69
C TYR A 425 12.76 -5.59 -16.13
N PHE A 426 12.96 -6.47 -17.12
CA PHE A 426 12.83 -6.12 -18.56
C PHE A 426 11.46 -6.37 -19.17
N THR A 427 10.74 -7.38 -18.68
CA THR A 427 9.37 -7.72 -19.12
C THR A 427 8.32 -7.40 -18.07
N GLY A 428 8.81 -6.90 -16.92
CA GLY A 428 8.04 -6.28 -15.84
C GLY A 428 6.92 -5.46 -16.39
#